data_AF-A0A8S3IXW1-F1
#
_entry.id   AF-A0A8S3IXW1-F1
#
_cell.length_a   1.000
_cell.length_b   1.000
_cell.length_c   1.000
_cell.angle_alpha   90.00
_cell.angle_beta   90.00
_cell.angle_gamma   90.00
#
_symmetry.space_group_name_H-M   'P 1'
#
loop_
_entity.id
_entity.type
_entity.pdbx_description
1 polymer ?
#
loop_
_entity_poly.entity_id
_entity_poly.type
_entity_poly.pdbx_seq_one_letter_code
_entity_poly.pdbx_strand_id
1 'polypeptide(L)'
;EQNPFVIPTVVDDTEKLKRSITWANAFWVSSGVPALVLFSIGAIAATVGNPSWFVWTMSIIIGFLQSFAYAEIAGLFPNKSGGASVYGAIAWIRYGKILAPISVWCNWFGWSPVVAIGTGLSAGYILSMFDSNSLVKTWQFKILSLDFIKTDLSLRIDSTFFIAAILMLIVFAVQHRGILSAARIQMIFAISSLLPLIILGIIPLFMGKVHSKNFKPFVPLMRDTITKNITTGSWDRAGITLFSGGMFIAGWSTYAFETA
;
A
#
# COMPACT_ATOMS: atom_id res chain seq x y z
N GLU A 1 29.82 -56.67 -15.16
CA GLU A 1 28.61 -56.40 -15.97
C GLU A 1 28.20 -54.94 -15.79
N GLN A 2 28.36 -54.13 -16.84
CA GLN A 2 27.93 -52.73 -16.86
C GLN A 2 26.52 -52.69 -17.48
N ASN A 3 25.56 -52.14 -16.74
CA ASN A 3 24.17 -52.02 -17.16
C ASN A 3 24.05 -50.88 -18.21
N PRO A 4 23.68 -51.13 -19.48
CA PRO A 4 23.86 -50.17 -20.56
C PRO A 4 22.70 -49.15 -20.73
N PHE A 5 21.83 -48.99 -19.73
CA PHE A 5 20.66 -48.11 -19.82
C PHE A 5 20.56 -47.11 -18.66
N VAL A 6 21.64 -46.39 -18.37
CA VAL A 6 21.54 -45.12 -17.64
C VAL A 6 21.75 -44.00 -18.66
N ILE A 7 20.64 -43.51 -19.20
CA ILE A 7 20.64 -42.23 -19.92
C ILE A 7 21.06 -41.18 -18.89
N PRO A 8 22.17 -40.45 -19.07
CA PRO A 8 22.45 -39.32 -18.21
C PRO A 8 21.33 -38.30 -18.48
N THR A 9 20.42 -38.14 -17.53
CA THR A 9 19.58 -36.95 -17.49
C THR A 9 20.52 -35.79 -17.23
N VAL A 10 21.01 -35.19 -18.33
CA VAL A 10 21.50 -33.82 -18.30
C VAL A 10 20.28 -32.98 -17.93
N VAL A 11 20.03 -32.86 -16.63
CA VAL A 11 19.17 -31.80 -16.10
C VAL A 11 19.95 -30.53 -16.39
N ASP A 12 19.59 -29.89 -17.50
CA ASP A 12 20.13 -28.59 -17.86
C ASP A 12 19.88 -27.66 -16.66
N ASP A 13 20.94 -27.26 -15.97
CA ASP A 13 20.91 -26.42 -14.76
C ASP A 13 20.50 -24.96 -15.11
N THR A 14 19.98 -24.74 -16.32
CA THR A 14 19.57 -23.45 -16.90
C THR A 14 18.23 -22.94 -16.37
N GLU A 15 17.40 -23.79 -15.75
CA GLU A 15 16.07 -23.40 -15.23
C GLU A 15 15.97 -23.28 -13.70
N LYS A 16 17.09 -23.13 -12.98
CA LYS A 16 17.03 -22.74 -11.56
C LYS A 16 16.98 -21.22 -11.43
N LEU A 17 15.96 -20.71 -10.72
CA LEU A 17 15.86 -19.30 -10.33
C LEU A 17 17.15 -18.88 -9.63
N LYS A 18 17.98 -18.09 -10.33
CA LYS A 18 19.25 -17.61 -9.80
C LYS A 18 18.97 -16.57 -8.71
N ARG A 19 19.51 -16.81 -7.50
CA ARG A 19 19.44 -15.86 -6.38
C ARG A 19 20.38 -14.67 -6.66
N SER A 20 19.92 -13.74 -7.48
CA SER A 20 20.70 -12.61 -7.99
C SER A 20 20.46 -11.29 -7.23
N ILE A 21 19.53 -11.27 -6.26
CA ILE A 21 19.21 -10.10 -5.46
C ILE A 21 20.12 -10.04 -4.22
N THR A 22 20.89 -8.96 -4.12
CA THR A 22 21.64 -8.56 -2.92
C THR A 22 20.71 -7.86 -1.92
N TRP A 23 21.08 -7.82 -0.63
CA TRP A 23 20.36 -7.07 0.41
C TRP A 23 20.03 -5.61 0.00
N ALA A 24 20.95 -4.93 -0.67
CA ALA A 24 20.71 -3.56 -1.14
C ALA A 24 19.55 -3.49 -2.16
N ASN A 25 19.44 -4.48 -3.06
CA ASN A 25 18.34 -4.54 -4.02
C ASN A 25 17.02 -4.85 -3.30
N ALA A 26 17.03 -5.72 -2.29
CA ALA A 26 15.85 -6.02 -1.47
C ALA A 26 15.38 -4.78 -0.68
N PHE A 27 16.30 -4.03 -0.07
CA PHE A 27 16.02 -2.76 0.59
C PHE A 27 15.35 -1.76 -0.35
N TRP A 28 15.86 -1.62 -1.58
CA TRP A 28 15.24 -0.68 -2.53
C TRP A 28 13.85 -1.14 -2.99
N VAL A 29 13.63 -2.44 -3.12
CA VAL A 29 12.30 -2.99 -3.41
C VAL A 29 11.32 -2.70 -2.28
N SER A 30 11.72 -2.87 -1.01
CA SER A 30 10.85 -2.59 0.15
C SER A 30 10.68 -1.10 0.43
N SER A 31 11.67 -0.27 0.08
CA SER A 31 11.65 1.20 0.30
C SER A 31 10.61 1.97 -0.52
N GLY A 32 9.84 1.30 -1.39
CA GLY A 32 8.68 1.91 -2.05
C GLY A 32 7.49 2.12 -1.11
N VAL A 33 7.42 1.37 -0.01
CA VAL A 33 6.29 1.40 0.94
C VAL A 33 6.05 2.76 1.61
N PRO A 34 7.08 3.53 2.04
CA PRO A 34 6.88 4.86 2.61
C PRO A 34 6.12 5.83 1.71
N ALA A 35 6.09 5.63 0.39
CA ALA A 35 5.27 6.44 -0.51
C ALA A 35 3.77 6.33 -0.20
N LEU A 36 3.30 5.21 0.37
CA LEU A 36 1.91 5.02 0.79
C LEU A 36 1.48 6.03 1.86
N VAL A 37 2.43 6.57 2.65
CA VAL A 37 2.17 7.64 3.62
C VAL A 37 1.64 8.89 2.94
N LEU A 38 2.12 9.21 1.73
CA LEU A 38 1.62 10.38 0.98
C LEU A 38 0.13 10.23 0.62
N PHE A 39 -0.35 9.00 0.43
CA PHE A 39 -1.77 8.74 0.14
C PHE A 39 -2.65 8.86 1.38
N SER A 40 -2.13 8.51 2.55
CA SER A 40 -2.92 8.35 3.78
C SER A 40 -2.80 9.53 4.75
N ILE A 41 -1.71 10.31 4.70
CA ILE A 41 -1.43 11.37 5.68
C ILE A 41 -2.54 12.43 5.75
N GLY A 42 -3.05 12.87 4.58
CA GLY A 42 -4.15 13.83 4.50
C GLY A 42 -5.48 13.24 4.95
N ALA A 43 -5.75 11.98 4.60
CA ALA A 43 -6.97 11.29 5.00
C ALA A 43 -7.04 11.11 6.53
N ILE A 44 -5.94 10.67 7.15
CA ILE A 44 -5.86 10.52 8.62
C ILE A 44 -5.99 11.87 9.32
N ALA A 45 -5.31 12.91 8.82
CA ALA A 45 -5.47 14.27 9.34
C ALA A 45 -6.92 14.77 9.25
N ALA A 46 -7.64 14.42 8.17
CA ALA A 46 -9.03 14.81 7.98
C ALA A 46 -10.05 13.96 8.75
N THR A 47 -9.69 12.73 9.16
CA THR A 47 -10.58 11.83 9.92
C THR A 47 -10.35 11.94 11.43
N VAL A 48 -9.09 11.90 11.87
CA VAL A 48 -8.71 11.92 13.29
C VAL A 48 -8.44 13.34 13.76
N GLY A 49 -7.81 14.19 12.96
CA GLY A 49 -7.46 15.57 13.33
C GLY A 49 -6.24 15.68 14.23
N ASN A 50 -6.35 16.44 15.32
CA ASN A 50 -5.23 16.74 16.23
C ASN A 50 -4.49 15.49 16.79
N PRO A 51 -5.14 14.35 17.11
CA PRO A 51 -4.45 13.14 17.57
C PRO A 51 -3.72 12.36 16.46
N SER A 52 -3.70 12.82 15.21
CA SER A 52 -3.12 12.07 14.08
C SER A 52 -1.65 11.71 14.28
N TRP A 53 -0.85 12.57 14.90
CA TRP A 53 0.56 12.26 15.18
C TRP A 53 0.69 11.04 16.09
N PHE A 54 -0.21 10.89 17.07
CA PHE A 54 -0.20 9.77 18.00
C PHE A 54 -0.61 8.46 17.31
N VAL A 55 -1.59 8.53 16.41
CA VAL A 55 -1.96 7.41 15.53
C VAL A 55 -0.74 6.91 14.75
N TRP A 56 -0.01 7.81 14.10
CA TRP A 56 1.20 7.46 13.35
C TRP A 56 2.28 6.85 14.24
N THR A 57 2.57 7.44 15.40
CA THR A 57 3.56 6.91 16.34
C THR A 57 3.20 5.50 16.80
N MET A 58 1.95 5.28 17.22
CA MET A 58 1.49 3.96 17.69
C MET A 58 1.53 2.92 16.56
N SER A 59 1.10 3.29 15.36
CA SER A 59 1.14 2.42 14.18
C SER A 59 2.57 2.04 13.79
N ILE A 60 3.52 2.99 13.84
CA ILE A 60 4.95 2.70 13.57
C ILE A 60 5.51 1.73 14.61
N ILE A 61 5.19 1.91 15.90
CA ILE A 61 5.65 1.01 16.96
C ILE A 61 5.13 -0.41 16.72
N ILE A 62 3.85 -0.58 16.41
CA ILE A 62 3.27 -1.90 16.11
C ILE A 62 3.96 -2.52 14.90
N GLY A 63 4.11 -1.78 13.80
CA GLY A 63 4.78 -2.28 12.59
C GLY A 63 6.24 -2.64 12.83
N PHE A 64 6.96 -1.84 13.62
CA PHE A 64 8.34 -2.11 13.99
C PHE A 64 8.47 -3.39 14.82
N LEU A 65 7.60 -3.60 15.81
CA LEU A 65 7.56 -4.84 16.59
C LEU A 65 7.23 -6.05 15.71
N GLN A 66 6.29 -5.89 14.78
CA GLN A 66 5.91 -6.93 13.82
C GLN A 66 7.07 -7.32 12.88
N SER A 67 7.97 -6.37 12.55
CA SER A 67 9.11 -6.64 11.68
C SER A 67 10.06 -7.72 12.24
N PHE A 68 10.22 -7.82 13.56
CA PHE A 68 11.03 -8.86 14.19
C PHE A 68 10.43 -10.26 14.00
N ALA A 69 9.11 -10.38 14.12
CA ALA A 69 8.42 -11.66 13.89
C ALA A 69 8.56 -12.10 12.42
N TYR A 70 8.46 -11.18 11.46
CA TYR A 70 8.73 -11.50 10.06
C TYR A 70 10.17 -11.92 9.81
N ALA A 71 11.13 -11.23 10.43
CA ALA A 71 12.56 -11.58 10.31
C ALA A 71 12.86 -12.99 10.86
N GLU A 72 12.25 -13.36 11.99
CA GLU A 72 12.38 -14.70 12.57
C GLU A 72 11.81 -15.77 11.62
N ILE A 73 10.60 -15.56 11.12
CA ILE A 73 9.94 -16.50 10.18
C ILE A 73 10.74 -16.63 8.88
N ALA A 74 11.26 -15.53 8.35
CA ALA A 74 12.13 -15.54 7.17
C ALA A 74 13.45 -16.30 7.43
N GLY A 75 13.99 -16.20 8.65
CA GLY A 75 15.17 -16.95 9.10
C GLY A 75 14.91 -18.45 9.23
N LEU A 76 13.69 -18.88 9.57
CA LEU A 76 13.32 -20.30 9.65
C LEU A 76 13.20 -20.98 8.27
N PHE A 77 12.86 -20.22 7.22
CA PHE A 77 12.62 -20.77 5.87
C PHE A 77 13.52 -20.14 4.79
N PRO A 78 14.86 -20.21 4.90
CA PRO A 78 15.79 -19.53 3.99
C PRO A 78 15.76 -20.07 2.56
N ASN A 79 15.20 -21.27 2.37
CA ASN A 79 15.09 -21.98 1.09
C ASN A 79 13.73 -21.76 0.38
N LYS A 80 12.83 -20.96 0.97
CA LYS A 80 11.49 -20.70 0.42
C LYS A 80 11.39 -19.24 -0.01
N SER A 81 11.00 -19.03 -1.27
CA SER A 81 10.68 -17.71 -1.82
C SER A 81 9.16 -17.50 -1.79
N GLY A 82 8.72 -16.25 -1.62
CA GLY A 82 7.30 -15.85 -1.66
C GLY A 82 6.77 -15.11 -0.43
N GLY A 83 7.66 -14.79 0.53
CA GLY A 83 7.38 -13.87 1.64
C GLY A 83 6.22 -14.32 2.54
N ALA A 84 5.50 -13.34 3.11
CA ALA A 84 4.44 -13.56 4.09
C ALA A 84 3.34 -14.53 3.61
N SER A 85 2.99 -14.50 2.32
CA SER A 85 1.96 -15.38 1.74
C SER A 85 2.34 -16.87 1.81
N VAL A 86 3.61 -17.19 1.55
CA VAL A 86 4.14 -18.56 1.59
C VAL A 86 4.40 -19.00 3.02
N TYR A 87 4.90 -18.11 3.88
CA TYR A 87 5.09 -18.41 5.29
C TYR A 87 3.75 -18.69 6.00
N GLY A 88 2.72 -17.91 5.72
CA GLY A 88 1.36 -18.17 6.18
C GLY A 88 0.87 -19.53 5.70
N ALA A 89 1.00 -19.82 4.40
CA ALA A 89 0.58 -21.10 3.83
C ALA A 89 1.25 -22.30 4.54
N ILE A 90 2.55 -22.22 4.84
CA ILE A 90 3.30 -23.27 5.55
C ILE A 90 2.76 -23.46 6.98
N ALA A 91 2.43 -22.37 7.68
CA ALA A 91 1.89 -22.46 9.04
C ALA A 91 0.50 -23.11 9.10
N TRP A 92 -0.32 -22.90 8.06
CA TRP A 92 -1.71 -23.35 8.00
C TRP A 92 -1.92 -24.71 7.32
N ILE A 93 -0.97 -25.19 6.51
CA ILE A 93 -1.11 -26.46 5.77
C ILE A 93 -1.29 -27.67 6.69
N ARG A 94 -0.72 -27.60 7.90
CA ARG A 94 -0.87 -28.64 8.95
C ARG A 94 -2.28 -28.71 9.54
N TYR A 95 -3.05 -27.63 9.45
CA TYR A 95 -4.42 -27.55 9.97
C TYR A 95 -5.47 -27.78 8.88
N GLY A 96 -5.15 -27.49 7.61
CA GLY A 96 -6.06 -27.77 6.50
C GLY A 96 -5.42 -27.48 5.15
N LYS A 97 -5.57 -28.41 4.20
CA LYS A 97 -5.00 -28.28 2.85
C LYS A 97 -5.55 -27.08 2.07
N ILE A 98 -6.77 -26.64 2.36
CA ILE A 98 -7.44 -25.49 1.70
C ILE A 98 -6.97 -24.15 2.30
N LEU A 99 -6.52 -24.12 3.55
CA LEU A 99 -6.12 -22.89 4.23
C LEU A 99 -4.85 -22.27 3.63
N ALA A 100 -3.96 -23.10 3.10
CA ALA A 100 -2.74 -22.64 2.44
C ALA A 100 -3.03 -21.80 1.17
N PRO A 101 -3.82 -22.29 0.18
CA PRO A 101 -4.27 -21.46 -0.93
C PRO A 101 -5.02 -20.21 -0.49
N ILE A 102 -5.93 -20.30 0.49
CA ILE A 102 -6.68 -19.15 1.00
C ILE A 102 -5.72 -18.07 1.51
N SER A 103 -4.70 -18.45 2.29
CA SER A 103 -3.70 -17.51 2.81
C SER A 103 -2.99 -16.74 1.68
N VAL A 104 -2.64 -17.42 0.60
CA VAL A 104 -1.98 -16.80 -0.56
C VAL A 104 -2.94 -15.85 -1.29
N TRP A 105 -4.18 -16.28 -1.51
CA TRP A 105 -5.21 -15.45 -2.12
C TRP A 105 -5.56 -14.23 -1.28
N CYS A 106 -5.66 -14.36 0.05
CA CYS A 106 -5.92 -13.24 0.94
C CYS A 106 -4.80 -12.18 0.87
N ASN A 107 -3.54 -12.60 0.83
CA ASN A 107 -2.42 -11.67 0.65
C ASN A 107 -2.50 -10.95 -0.71
N TRP A 108 -2.76 -11.71 -1.79
CA TRP A 108 -2.92 -11.13 -3.13
C TRP A 108 -4.10 -10.15 -3.24
N PHE A 109 -5.24 -10.49 -2.64
CA PHE A 109 -6.42 -9.61 -2.57
C PHE A 109 -6.16 -8.37 -1.70
N GLY A 110 -5.31 -8.44 -0.68
CA GLY A 110 -4.90 -7.27 0.09
C GLY A 110 -4.13 -6.26 -0.76
N TRP A 111 -3.20 -6.73 -1.60
CA TRP A 111 -2.33 -5.85 -2.38
C TRP A 111 -2.94 -5.35 -3.70
N SER A 112 -3.87 -6.09 -4.30
CA SER A 112 -4.46 -5.72 -5.60
C SER A 112 -5.20 -4.36 -5.60
N PRO A 113 -6.04 -4.03 -4.59
CA PRO A 113 -6.68 -2.72 -4.49
C PRO A 113 -5.71 -1.55 -4.41
N VAL A 114 -4.51 -1.76 -3.85
CA VAL A 114 -3.48 -0.68 -3.75
C VAL A 114 -3.05 -0.22 -5.13
N VAL A 115 -2.83 -1.17 -6.04
CA VAL A 115 -2.42 -0.86 -7.40
C VAL A 115 -3.53 -0.06 -8.10
N ALA A 116 -4.79 -0.46 -7.92
CA ALA A 116 -5.93 0.26 -8.47
C ALA A 116 -6.08 1.67 -7.89
N ILE A 117 -5.91 1.84 -6.57
CA ILE A 117 -5.95 3.17 -5.92
C ILE A 117 -4.80 4.05 -6.44
N GLY A 118 -3.58 3.51 -6.50
CA GLY A 118 -2.40 4.24 -6.95
C GLY A 118 -2.49 4.72 -8.41
N THR A 119 -2.93 3.85 -9.33
CA THR A 119 -3.12 4.24 -10.73
C THR A 119 -4.33 5.17 -10.91
N GLY A 120 -5.39 5.00 -10.12
CA GLY A 120 -6.54 5.91 -10.09
C GLY A 120 -6.19 7.32 -9.63
N LEU A 121 -5.41 7.46 -8.55
CA LEU A 121 -4.90 8.76 -8.09
C LEU A 121 -3.98 9.41 -9.12
N SER A 122 -3.10 8.62 -9.73
CA SER A 122 -2.20 9.10 -10.79
C SER A 122 -2.98 9.59 -12.03
N ALA A 123 -4.02 8.85 -12.43
CA ALA A 123 -4.92 9.26 -13.50
C ALA A 123 -5.67 10.55 -13.15
N GLY A 124 -6.16 10.68 -11.92
CA GLY A 124 -6.78 11.90 -11.43
C GLY A 124 -5.84 13.11 -11.46
N TYR A 125 -4.56 12.91 -11.13
CA TYR A 125 -3.55 13.96 -11.23
C TYR A 125 -3.28 14.37 -12.69
N ILE A 126 -3.15 13.41 -13.62
CA ILE A 126 -3.02 13.72 -15.06
C ILE A 126 -4.24 14.52 -15.54
N LEU A 127 -5.45 14.12 -15.17
CA LEU A 127 -6.68 14.82 -15.52
C LEU A 127 -6.78 16.22 -14.89
N SER A 128 -6.09 16.47 -13.78
CA SER A 128 -6.05 17.80 -13.15
C SER A 128 -5.29 18.83 -13.98
N MET A 129 -4.39 18.39 -14.87
CA MET A 129 -3.66 19.27 -15.80
C MET A 129 -4.51 19.73 -16.99
N PHE A 130 -5.64 19.08 -17.24
CA PHE A 130 -6.59 19.49 -18.27
C PHE A 130 -7.58 20.51 -17.71
N ASP A 131 -8.02 21.42 -18.59
CA ASP A 131 -9.04 22.40 -18.26
C ASP A 131 -10.33 21.71 -17.75
N SER A 132 -11.04 22.39 -16.85
CA SER A 132 -12.23 21.87 -16.19
C SER A 132 -13.35 21.54 -17.18
N ASN A 133 -13.41 22.24 -18.32
CA ASN A 133 -14.38 22.02 -19.38
C ASN A 133 -13.89 21.07 -20.49
N SER A 134 -12.69 20.49 -20.36
CA SER A 134 -12.18 19.56 -21.37
C SER A 134 -13.10 18.34 -21.49
N LEU A 135 -13.38 17.93 -22.73
CA LEU A 135 -14.15 16.72 -23.05
C LEU A 135 -13.59 15.48 -22.36
N VAL A 136 -12.26 15.42 -22.19
CA VAL A 136 -11.60 14.30 -21.51
C VAL A 136 -11.98 14.25 -20.03
N LYS A 137 -12.20 15.40 -19.38
CA LYS A 137 -12.51 15.45 -17.94
C LYS A 137 -14.00 15.32 -17.64
N THR A 138 -14.85 15.76 -18.57
CA THR A 138 -16.32 15.73 -18.43
C THR A 138 -16.95 14.44 -18.95
N TRP A 139 -16.24 13.68 -19.79
CA TRP A 139 -16.73 12.41 -20.30
C TRP A 139 -16.89 11.38 -19.16
N GLN A 140 -18.13 10.88 -19.04
CA GLN A 140 -18.46 9.80 -18.13
C GLN A 140 -19.61 8.98 -18.71
N PHE A 141 -19.55 7.67 -18.50
CA PHE A 141 -20.60 6.72 -18.81
C PHE A 141 -21.10 6.09 -17.51
N LYS A 142 -22.32 6.42 -17.10
CA LYS A 142 -22.94 5.87 -15.89
C LYS A 142 -23.44 4.45 -16.19
N ILE A 143 -22.88 3.45 -15.50
CA ILE A 143 -23.29 2.05 -15.61
C ILE A 143 -24.52 1.80 -14.74
N LEU A 144 -24.42 2.11 -13.45
CA LEU A 144 -25.42 1.75 -12.46
C LEU A 144 -25.50 2.83 -11.38
N SER A 145 -26.71 3.27 -11.04
CA SER A 145 -26.93 4.03 -9.80
C SER A 145 -26.91 3.08 -8.60
N LEU A 146 -26.11 3.43 -7.60
CA LEU A 146 -25.98 2.74 -6.33
C LEU A 146 -26.67 3.55 -5.22
N ASP A 147 -27.81 4.17 -5.54
CA ASP A 147 -28.55 5.04 -4.63
C ASP A 147 -29.02 4.29 -3.37
N PHE A 148 -29.11 2.96 -3.43
CA PHE A 148 -29.39 2.10 -2.28
C PHE A 148 -28.29 2.11 -1.21
N ILE A 149 -27.03 2.41 -1.58
CA ILE A 149 -25.90 2.50 -0.64
C ILE A 149 -25.79 3.93 -0.10
N LYS A 150 -25.84 4.90 -1.02
CA LYS A 150 -25.69 6.32 -0.70
C LYS A 150 -26.30 7.14 -1.83
N THR A 151 -27.05 8.18 -1.47
CA THR A 151 -27.58 9.16 -2.43
C THR A 151 -26.46 9.73 -3.31
N ASP A 152 -26.70 9.76 -4.62
CA ASP A 152 -25.77 10.20 -5.67
C ASP A 152 -24.54 9.29 -5.88
N LEU A 153 -24.51 8.09 -5.30
CA LEU A 153 -23.49 7.11 -5.62
C LEU A 153 -23.82 6.46 -6.95
N SER A 154 -22.89 6.54 -7.91
CA SER A 154 -23.05 5.86 -9.18
C SER A 154 -21.76 5.16 -9.59
N LEU A 155 -21.90 3.95 -10.10
CA LEU A 155 -20.86 3.25 -10.81
C LEU A 155 -20.76 3.87 -12.20
N ARG A 156 -19.60 4.44 -12.52
CA ARG A 156 -19.32 5.07 -13.81
C ARG A 156 -17.99 4.60 -14.36
N ILE A 157 -17.91 4.54 -15.69
CA ILE A 157 -16.64 4.51 -16.42
C ILE A 157 -16.40 5.94 -16.89
N ASP A 158 -15.30 6.53 -16.45
CA ASP A 158 -14.87 7.86 -16.87
C ASP A 158 -13.46 7.78 -17.46
N SER A 159 -12.91 8.91 -17.91
CA SER A 159 -11.55 8.95 -18.43
C SER A 159 -10.50 8.53 -17.39
N THR A 160 -10.80 8.68 -16.09
CA THR A 160 -9.93 8.21 -15.01
C THR A 160 -9.73 6.70 -15.11
N PHE A 161 -10.81 5.94 -15.37
CA PHE A 161 -10.73 4.49 -15.54
C PHE A 161 -9.76 4.09 -16.65
N PHE A 162 -9.87 4.68 -17.84
CA PHE A 162 -9.01 4.32 -18.97
C PHE A 162 -7.55 4.69 -18.74
N ILE A 163 -7.29 5.90 -18.22
CA ILE A 163 -5.93 6.34 -17.91
C ILE A 163 -5.33 5.45 -16.82
N ALA A 164 -6.09 5.14 -15.76
CA ALA A 164 -5.64 4.24 -14.69
C ALA A 164 -5.36 2.83 -15.21
N ALA A 165 -6.18 2.30 -16.13
CA ALA A 165 -5.96 1.00 -16.76
C ALA A 165 -4.69 0.99 -17.62
N ILE A 166 -4.45 2.02 -18.42
CA ILE A 166 -3.22 2.16 -19.21
C ILE A 166 -1.99 2.23 -18.29
N LEU A 167 -2.04 3.03 -17.23
CA LEU A 167 -0.95 3.11 -16.24
C LEU A 167 -0.70 1.76 -15.56
N MET A 168 -1.76 1.02 -15.21
CA MET A 168 -1.64 -0.32 -14.63
C MET A 168 -0.97 -1.29 -15.60
N LEU A 169 -1.32 -1.25 -16.88
CA LEU A 169 -0.69 -2.09 -17.92
C LEU A 169 0.80 -1.72 -18.13
N ILE A 170 1.15 -0.43 -18.04
CA ILE A 170 2.55 0.01 -18.08
C ILE A 170 3.31 -0.55 -16.88
N VAL A 171 2.76 -0.41 -15.68
CA VAL A 171 3.35 -0.94 -14.44
C VAL A 171 3.51 -2.47 -14.53
N PHE A 172 2.52 -3.17 -15.09
CA PHE A 172 2.60 -4.61 -15.34
C PHE A 172 3.72 -4.95 -16.33
N ALA A 173 3.81 -4.25 -17.46
CA ALA A 173 4.85 -4.47 -18.46
C ALA A 173 6.27 -4.22 -17.93
N VAL A 174 6.43 -3.21 -17.05
CA VAL A 174 7.70 -2.94 -16.36
C VAL A 174 8.07 -4.08 -15.42
N GLN A 175 7.13 -4.59 -14.63
CA GLN A 175 7.35 -5.69 -13.69
C GLN A 175 7.67 -7.02 -14.41
N HIS A 176 7.12 -7.23 -15.61
CA HIS A 176 7.33 -8.46 -16.38
C HIS A 176 8.75 -8.57 -16.98
N ARG A 177 9.56 -7.49 -17.01
CA ARG A 177 10.95 -7.48 -17.53
C ARG A 177 11.99 -8.08 -16.58
N GLY A 178 11.55 -8.75 -15.51
CA GLY A 178 12.41 -9.44 -14.54
C GLY A 178 12.78 -8.58 -13.33
N ILE A 179 12.97 -9.25 -12.19
CA ILE A 179 13.04 -8.62 -10.86
C ILE A 179 14.25 -7.69 -10.67
N LEU A 180 15.36 -7.95 -11.36
CA LEU A 180 16.55 -7.10 -11.30
C LEU A 180 16.34 -5.74 -11.97
N SER A 181 15.69 -5.71 -13.12
CA SER A 181 15.35 -4.46 -13.82
C SER A 181 14.30 -3.68 -13.03
N ALA A 182 13.30 -4.40 -12.51
CA ALA A 182 12.27 -3.83 -11.64
C ALA A 182 12.88 -3.19 -10.39
N ALA A 183 13.87 -3.81 -9.73
CA ALA A 183 14.51 -3.25 -8.54
C ALA A 183 15.19 -1.90 -8.80
N ARG A 184 15.86 -1.73 -9.95
CA ARG A 184 16.50 -0.45 -10.29
C ARG A 184 15.47 0.65 -10.55
N ILE A 185 14.38 0.32 -11.25
CA ILE A 185 13.28 1.24 -11.51
C ILE A 185 12.57 1.61 -10.20
N GLN A 186 12.37 0.62 -9.33
CA GLN A 186 11.77 0.80 -8.00
C GLN A 186 12.63 1.72 -7.12
N MET A 187 13.97 1.57 -7.16
CA MET A 187 14.88 2.50 -6.48
C MET A 187 14.67 3.95 -6.93
N ILE A 188 14.55 4.19 -8.25
CA ILE A 188 14.32 5.55 -8.78
C ILE A 188 12.99 6.10 -8.26
N PHE A 189 11.92 5.31 -8.30
CA PHE A 189 10.61 5.73 -7.78
C PHE A 189 10.61 5.92 -6.26
N ALA A 190 11.32 5.07 -5.52
CA ALA A 190 11.46 5.18 -4.07
C ALA A 190 12.18 6.48 -3.69
N ILE A 191 13.33 6.77 -4.30
CA ILE A 191 14.05 8.04 -4.06
C ILE A 191 13.18 9.24 -4.45
N SER A 192 12.53 9.18 -5.62
CA SER A 192 11.68 10.27 -6.12
C SER A 192 10.45 10.54 -5.23
N SER A 193 9.94 9.52 -4.53
CA SER A 193 8.79 9.66 -3.62
C SER A 193 9.19 9.98 -2.18
N LEU A 194 10.35 9.49 -1.72
CA LEU A 194 10.92 9.84 -0.43
C LEU A 194 11.31 11.32 -0.36
N LEU A 195 11.81 11.90 -1.45
CA LEU A 195 12.24 13.30 -1.45
C LEU A 195 11.09 14.27 -1.11
N PRO A 196 9.89 14.22 -1.74
CA PRO A 196 8.73 15.01 -1.31
C PRO A 196 8.34 14.76 0.15
N LEU A 197 8.40 13.51 0.62
CA LEU A 197 8.07 13.17 2.01
C LEU A 197 9.03 13.86 2.99
N ILE A 198 10.33 13.82 2.70
CA ILE A 198 11.38 14.49 3.47
C ILE A 198 11.16 16.00 3.46
N ILE A 199 10.91 16.59 2.28
CA ILE A 199 10.60 18.01 2.11
C ILE A 199 9.40 18.40 2.97
N LEU A 200 8.28 17.68 2.87
CA LEU A 200 7.05 17.97 3.60
C LEU A 200 7.19 17.74 5.12
N GLY A 201 8.02 16.79 5.54
CA GLY A 201 8.24 16.52 6.97
C GLY A 201 9.23 17.47 7.63
N ILE A 202 10.32 17.80 6.94
CA ILE A 202 11.46 18.53 7.52
C ILE A 202 11.34 20.05 7.34
N ILE A 203 10.95 20.52 6.16
CA ILE A 203 10.92 21.97 5.88
C ILE A 203 10.01 22.74 6.83
N PRO A 204 8.79 22.27 7.18
CA PRO A 204 7.93 22.99 8.12
C PRO A 204 8.54 23.16 9.53
N LEU A 205 9.42 22.24 9.96
CA LEU A 205 10.12 22.32 11.23
C LEU A 205 11.10 23.50 11.24
N PHE A 206 11.89 23.65 10.18
CA PHE A 206 12.83 24.76 10.05
C PHE A 206 12.14 26.11 9.76
N MET A 207 11.00 26.10 9.07
CA MET A 207 10.22 27.32 8.81
C MET A 207 9.40 27.80 10.02
N GLY A 208 9.43 27.10 11.15
CA GLY A 208 8.62 27.46 12.33
C GLY A 208 7.10 27.34 12.08
N LYS A 209 6.68 26.59 11.07
CA LYS A 209 5.25 26.42 10.70
C LYS A 209 4.52 25.40 11.58
N VAL A 210 5.23 24.79 12.53
CA VAL A 210 4.68 23.85 13.50
C VAL A 210 4.08 24.61 14.68
N HIS A 211 2.77 24.82 14.61
CA HIS A 211 2.02 25.52 15.64
C HIS A 211 1.52 24.54 16.70
N SER A 212 1.89 24.74 17.96
CA SER A 212 1.42 23.91 19.09
C SER A 212 -0.10 23.85 19.21
N LYS A 213 -0.81 24.85 18.66
CA LYS A 213 -2.28 24.89 18.58
C LYS A 213 -2.87 23.78 17.71
N ASN A 214 -2.13 23.21 16.76
CA ASN A 214 -2.63 22.12 15.91
C ASN A 214 -2.55 20.75 16.59
N PHE A 215 -1.93 20.67 17.77
CA PHE A 215 -1.83 19.44 18.57
C PHE A 215 -2.83 19.43 19.74
N LYS A 216 -3.54 20.54 19.95
CA LYS A 216 -4.50 20.72 21.05
C LYS A 216 -5.82 21.25 20.50
N PRO A 217 -6.96 20.81 21.02
CA PRO A 217 -7.13 19.77 22.04
C PRO A 217 -6.84 18.37 21.49
N PHE A 218 -6.39 17.45 22.36
CA PHE A 218 -6.12 16.05 22.01
C PHE A 218 -7.43 15.26 21.98
N VAL A 219 -8.29 15.57 21.01
CA VAL A 219 -9.58 14.91 20.79
C VAL A 219 -9.78 14.68 19.29
N PRO A 220 -10.40 13.56 18.89
CA PRO A 220 -10.75 13.32 17.50
C PRO A 220 -11.69 14.41 16.96
N LEU A 221 -11.69 14.62 15.64
CA LEU A 221 -12.67 15.50 15.00
C LEU A 221 -14.08 14.94 15.15
N MET A 222 -15.06 15.81 15.33
CA MET A 222 -16.46 15.46 15.19
C MET A 222 -16.99 16.12 13.91
N ARG A 223 -17.65 15.35 13.06
CA ARG A 223 -18.48 15.90 11.99
C ARG A 223 -19.92 15.85 12.45
N ASP A 224 -20.51 17.01 12.59
CA ASP A 224 -21.95 17.13 12.82
C ASP A 224 -22.69 16.52 11.63
N THR A 225 -23.59 15.56 11.90
CA THR A 225 -24.36 14.82 10.91
C THR A 225 -25.33 15.71 10.13
N ILE A 226 -25.68 16.89 10.67
CA ILE A 226 -26.65 17.82 10.09
C ILE A 226 -25.94 18.96 9.35
N THR A 227 -24.95 19.61 9.99
CA THR A 227 -24.29 20.79 9.40
C THR A 227 -23.03 20.46 8.60
N LYS A 228 -22.52 19.23 8.67
CA LYS A 228 -21.21 18.80 8.11
C LYS A 228 -20.02 19.65 8.59
N ASN A 229 -20.21 20.53 9.57
CA ASN A 229 -19.15 21.35 10.12
C ASN A 229 -18.20 20.49 10.96
N ILE A 230 -16.91 20.78 10.82
CA ILE A 230 -15.85 20.11 11.58
C ILE A 230 -15.72 20.84 12.91
N THR A 231 -16.17 20.22 13.99
CA THR A 231 -16.04 20.75 15.34
C THR A 231 -15.07 19.91 16.15
N THR A 232 -14.62 20.49 17.27
CA THR A 232 -13.80 19.79 18.25
C THR A 232 -14.64 18.67 18.87
N GLY A 233 -14.22 17.42 18.70
CA GLY A 233 -14.95 16.25 19.22
C GLY A 233 -14.60 15.92 20.67
N SER A 234 -14.93 14.69 21.06
CA SER A 234 -14.65 14.14 22.39
C SER A 234 -14.22 12.67 22.29
N TRP A 235 -13.68 12.11 23.38
CA TRP A 235 -13.36 10.67 23.48
C TRP A 235 -14.61 9.85 23.85
N ASP A 236 -15.67 10.01 23.08
CA ASP A 236 -16.84 9.14 23.14
C ASP A 236 -16.66 7.92 22.21
N ARG A 237 -17.70 7.08 22.11
CA ARG A 237 -17.66 5.91 21.22
C ARG A 237 -17.38 6.30 19.76
N ALA A 238 -17.85 7.47 19.30
CA ALA A 238 -17.60 7.97 17.96
C ALA A 238 -16.14 8.39 17.78
N GLY A 239 -15.56 9.10 18.75
CA GLY A 239 -14.15 9.47 18.77
C GLY A 239 -13.21 8.26 18.78
N ILE A 240 -13.51 7.24 19.59
CA ILE A 240 -12.75 5.97 19.60
C ILE A 240 -12.85 5.28 18.24
N THR A 241 -14.02 5.29 17.61
CA THR A 241 -14.24 4.69 16.29
C THR A 241 -13.42 5.41 15.22
N LEU A 242 -13.38 6.74 15.24
CA LEU A 242 -12.56 7.54 14.32
C LEU A 242 -11.07 7.32 14.55
N PHE A 243 -10.64 7.27 15.82
CA PHE A 243 -9.26 6.95 16.17
C PHE A 243 -8.84 5.57 15.67
N SER A 244 -9.70 4.55 15.88
CA SER A 244 -9.48 3.18 15.41
C SER A 244 -9.46 3.10 13.89
N GLY A 245 -10.33 3.87 13.21
CA GLY A 245 -10.31 4.03 11.75
C GLY A 245 -9.02 4.67 11.25
N GLY A 246 -8.51 5.68 11.96
CA GLY A 246 -7.19 6.27 11.70
C GLY A 246 -6.06 5.27 11.84
N MET A 247 -6.07 4.47 12.92
CA MET A 247 -5.10 3.37 13.13
C MET A 247 -5.17 2.33 12.01
N PHE A 248 -6.37 2.00 11.53
CA PHE A 248 -6.55 1.08 10.40
C PHE A 248 -5.93 1.63 9.11
N ILE A 249 -6.19 2.91 8.79
CA ILE A 249 -5.61 3.56 7.60
C ILE A 249 -4.08 3.70 7.74
N ALA A 250 -3.59 4.06 8.92
CA ALA A 250 -2.15 4.19 9.20
C ALA A 250 -1.43 2.85 9.09
N GLY A 251 -2.04 1.78 9.60
CA GLY A 251 -1.53 0.41 9.52
C GLY A 251 -1.21 -0.02 8.09
N TRP A 252 -2.01 0.42 7.12
CA TRP A 252 -1.74 0.15 5.70
C TRP A 252 -0.38 0.66 5.21
N SER A 253 0.08 1.78 5.79
CA SER A 253 1.35 2.41 5.42
C SER A 253 2.51 1.89 6.28
N THR A 254 2.25 1.57 7.56
CA THR A 254 3.31 1.21 8.52
C THR A 254 3.53 -0.29 8.68
N TYR A 255 2.59 -1.16 8.32
CA TYR A 255 2.72 -2.62 8.53
C TYR A 255 3.29 -3.37 7.33
N ALA A 256 3.47 -2.67 6.20
CA ALA A 256 4.03 -3.22 4.98
C ALA A 256 5.54 -3.56 5.06
N PHE A 257 6.09 -3.65 6.27
CA PHE A 257 7.39 -4.28 6.56
C PHE A 257 7.45 -5.74 6.09
N GLU A 258 6.32 -6.41 5.86
CA GLU A 258 6.27 -7.76 5.27
C GLU A 258 6.88 -7.87 3.86
N THR A 259 7.12 -6.73 3.21
CA THR A 259 7.74 -6.64 1.88
C THR A 259 9.27 -6.67 1.91
N ALA A 260 9.88 -6.52 3.09
CA ALA A 260 11.33 -6.56 3.32
C ALA A 260 11.80 -7.97 3.66
#